data_AF-A0A4S2LXJ0-F1
#
_entry.id   AF-A0A4S2LXJ0-F1
#
_cell.length_a   1.000
_cell.length_b   1.000
_cell.length_c   1.000
_cell.angle_alpha   90.00
_cell.angle_beta   90.00
_cell.angle_gamma   90.00
#
_symmetry.space_group_name_H-M   'P 1'
#
loop_
_entity.id
_entity.type
_entity.pdbx_description
1 polymer ?
#
loop_
_entity_poly.entity_id
_entity_poly.type
_entity_poly.pdbx_seq_one_letter_code
_entity_poly.pdbx_strand_id
1 'polypeptide(L)'
;MLYLGLTMSLFLFNQEVAQTITCYANENGPHNGNQLLVSQENCTMCMFQQNLESESVIQTIRRCSRCCHPENIANNVTRVCCTVDLCNYDKEKAIDGQLGPEHLD
;
A
#
# COMPACT_ATOMS: atom_id res chain seq x y z
N MET A 1 -54.09 14.92 -21.69
CA MET A 1 -52.75 14.56 -22.18
C MET A 1 -51.83 14.50 -20.97
N LEU A 2 -51.41 13.31 -20.54
CA LEU A 2 -50.41 13.15 -19.47
C LEU A 2 -49.08 12.74 -20.10
N TYR A 3 -48.06 13.58 -19.94
CA TYR A 3 -46.68 13.26 -20.29
C TYR A 3 -46.07 12.37 -19.19
N LEU A 4 -45.84 11.09 -19.49
CA LEU A 4 -45.02 10.20 -18.67
C LEU A 4 -43.54 10.51 -18.98
N GLY A 5 -42.90 11.27 -18.10
CA GLY A 5 -41.46 11.52 -18.14
C GLY A 5 -40.71 10.27 -17.72
N LEU A 6 -39.97 9.67 -18.65
CA LEU A 6 -38.95 8.66 -18.39
C LEU A 6 -37.82 9.27 -17.55
N THR A 7 -37.76 8.96 -16.26
CA THR A 7 -36.59 9.25 -15.43
C THR A 7 -35.53 8.18 -15.69
N MET A 8 -34.61 8.47 -16.60
CA MET A 8 -33.44 7.63 -16.86
C MET A 8 -32.42 7.89 -15.74
N SER A 9 -32.45 7.07 -14.69
CA SER A 9 -31.44 7.11 -13.63
C SER A 9 -30.09 6.63 -14.19
N LEU A 10 -29.20 7.58 -14.48
CA LEU A 10 -27.80 7.32 -14.75
C LEU A 10 -27.13 6.89 -13.44
N PHE A 11 -27.05 5.58 -13.21
CA PHE A 11 -26.11 5.04 -12.24
C PHE A 11 -24.70 5.26 -12.78
N LEU A 12 -24.05 6.32 -12.27
CA LEU A 12 -22.61 6.51 -12.42
C LEU A 12 -21.93 5.38 -11.66
N PHE A 13 -21.58 4.31 -12.38
CA PHE A 13 -20.63 3.33 -11.89
C PHE A 13 -19.28 4.04 -11.80
N ASN A 14 -18.90 4.47 -10.60
CA ASN A 14 -17.51 4.73 -10.30
C ASN A 14 -16.77 3.40 -10.46
N GLN A 15 -16.20 3.16 -11.63
CA GLN A 15 -15.15 2.17 -11.76
C GLN A 15 -13.99 2.71 -10.94
N GLU A 16 -13.84 2.22 -9.70
CA GLU A 16 -12.56 2.28 -9.02
C GLU A 16 -11.58 1.57 -9.94
N VAL A 17 -10.79 2.35 -10.67
CA VAL A 17 -9.68 1.82 -11.45
C VAL A 17 -8.78 1.18 -10.42
N ALA A 18 -8.80 -0.15 -10.32
CA ALA A 18 -7.84 -0.89 -9.54
C ALA A 18 -6.47 -0.59 -10.15
N GLN A 19 -5.77 0.39 -9.58
CA GLN A 19 -4.43 0.74 -10.00
C GLN A 19 -3.55 -0.45 -9.63
N THR A 20 -3.07 -1.17 -10.64
CA THR A 20 -2.06 -2.20 -10.43
C THR A 20 -0.72 -1.51 -10.25
N ILE A 21 -0.19 -1.53 -9.04
CA ILE A 21 1.15 -1.00 -8.73
C ILE A 21 2.18 -2.13 -8.59
N THR A 22 3.45 -1.83 -8.84
CA THR A 22 4.56 -2.77 -8.66
C THR A 22 5.25 -2.50 -7.33
N CYS A 23 5.49 -3.54 -6.53
CA CYS A 23 6.14 -3.43 -5.23
C CYS A 23 7.38 -4.31 -5.14
N TYR A 24 8.28 -3.97 -4.22
CA TYR A 24 9.26 -4.95 -3.74
C TYR A 24 8.58 -5.97 -2.82
N ALA A 25 9.04 -7.22 -2.88
CA ALA A 25 8.62 -8.29 -1.99
C ALA A 25 9.82 -8.98 -1.34
N ASN A 26 9.77 -9.11 -0.02
CA ASN A 26 10.68 -9.94 0.76
C ASN A 26 10.00 -10.39 2.07
N GLU A 27 8.98 -11.24 1.96
CA GLU A 27 8.11 -11.62 3.09
C GLU A 27 8.88 -12.17 4.31
N ASN A 28 10.06 -12.77 4.09
CA ASN A 28 10.91 -13.35 5.14
C ASN A 28 12.39 -12.92 5.03
N GLY A 29 12.70 -11.79 4.39
CA GLY A 29 14.08 -11.38 4.17
C GLY A 29 14.76 -10.83 5.44
N PRO A 30 16.05 -11.12 5.71
CA PRO A 30 16.84 -10.29 6.63
C PRO A 30 16.85 -8.82 6.15
N HIS A 31 17.32 -7.87 6.96
CA HIS A 31 17.43 -6.46 6.58
C HIS A 31 18.04 -6.25 5.17
N ASN A 32 19.02 -7.09 4.81
CA ASN A 32 19.72 -7.13 3.50
C ASN A 32 19.32 -8.31 2.60
N GLY A 33 18.14 -8.90 2.79
CA GLY A 33 17.67 -10.04 2.01
C GLY A 33 17.39 -9.69 0.54
N ASN A 34 17.57 -10.66 -0.35
CA ASN A 34 17.27 -10.55 -1.78
C ASN A 34 15.87 -9.97 -1.99
N GLN A 35 15.81 -8.81 -2.66
CA GLN A 35 14.57 -8.15 -3.02
C GLN A 35 14.07 -8.75 -4.34
N LEU A 36 12.86 -9.29 -4.36
CA LEU A 36 12.18 -9.66 -5.60
C LEU A 36 11.23 -8.53 -5.99
N LEU A 37 11.15 -8.25 -7.30
CA LEU A 37 10.12 -7.36 -7.84
C LEU A 37 8.85 -8.17 -8.05
N VAL A 38 7.74 -7.71 -7.48
CA VAL A 38 6.46 -8.38 -7.55
C VAL A 38 5.40 -7.40 -8.03
N SER A 39 4.78 -7.72 -9.15
CA SER A 39 3.54 -7.11 -9.63
C SER A 39 2.47 -8.20 -9.58
N GLN A 40 1.44 -8.01 -8.76
CA GLN A 40 0.31 -8.93 -8.62
C GLN A 40 -0.98 -8.24 -9.05
N GLU A 41 -1.90 -8.99 -9.66
CA GLU A 41 -3.27 -8.51 -9.88
C GLU A 41 -3.89 -8.16 -8.51
N ASN A 42 -4.41 -6.93 -8.37
CA ASN A 42 -4.94 -6.34 -7.13
C ASN A 42 -3.90 -5.77 -6.14
N CYS A 43 -2.69 -5.50 -6.61
CA CYS A 43 -1.75 -4.69 -5.84
C CYS A 43 -2.17 -3.22 -5.87
N THR A 44 -2.77 -2.71 -4.79
CA THR A 44 -3.18 -1.30 -4.68
C THR A 44 -2.26 -0.51 -3.75
N MET A 45 -1.53 -1.18 -2.86
CA MET A 45 -0.61 -0.56 -1.91
C MET A 45 0.66 -1.43 -1.73
N CYS A 46 1.80 -0.77 -1.60
CA CYS A 46 3.05 -1.37 -1.17
C CYS A 46 3.25 -1.15 0.32
N MET A 47 3.50 -2.23 1.06
CA MET A 47 3.85 -2.17 2.47
C MET A 47 5.37 -2.22 2.64
N PHE A 48 5.86 -1.38 3.53
CA PHE A 48 7.20 -1.43 4.11
C PHE A 48 7.06 -1.61 5.63
N GLN A 49 7.72 -2.60 6.21
CA GLN A 49 7.77 -2.79 7.66
C GLN A 49 9.20 -3.03 8.12
N GLN A 50 9.61 -2.35 9.19
CA GLN A 50 10.85 -2.59 9.91
C GLN A 50 10.53 -3.08 11.31
N ASN A 51 11.21 -4.16 11.72
CA ASN A 51 11.25 -4.60 13.11
C ASN A 51 12.63 -4.26 13.67
N LEU A 52 12.66 -3.62 14.84
CA LEU A 52 13.84 -3.17 15.54
C LEU A 52 14.04 -3.96 16.84
N GLU A 53 15.29 -4.24 17.17
CA GLU A 53 15.75 -4.74 18.46
C GLU A 53 16.82 -3.78 18.97
N SER A 54 16.56 -3.09 20.10
CA SER A 54 17.50 -2.12 20.68
C SER A 54 18.06 -1.13 19.65
N GLU A 55 17.16 -0.47 18.90
CA GLU A 55 17.46 0.50 17.82
C GLU A 55 18.07 -0.08 16.53
N SER A 56 18.41 -1.36 16.50
CA SER A 56 18.95 -2.03 15.31
C SER A 56 17.84 -2.67 14.49
N VAL A 57 17.85 -2.45 13.17
CA VAL A 57 16.88 -3.11 12.27
C VAL A 57 17.26 -4.58 12.10
N ILE A 58 16.44 -5.48 12.67
CA ILE A 58 16.64 -6.93 12.58
C ILE A 58 15.90 -7.54 11.38
N GLN A 59 14.83 -6.89 10.93
CA GLN A 59 14.00 -7.38 9.84
C GLN A 59 13.45 -6.24 9.02
N THR A 60 13.36 -6.45 7.71
CA THR A 60 12.64 -5.55 6.80
C THR A 60 11.72 -6.38 5.94
N ILE A 61 10.41 -6.17 6.06
CA ILE A 61 9.37 -6.88 5.34
C ILE A 61 8.76 -5.94 4.31
N ARG A 62 8.73 -6.38 3.06
CA ARG A 62 8.13 -5.69 1.94
C ARG A 62 7.10 -6.61 1.31
N ARG A 63 5.90 -6.10 1.05
CA ARG A 63 4.86 -6.85 0.34
C ARG A 63 3.98 -5.94 -0.48
N CYS A 64 3.44 -6.52 -1.53
CA CYS A 64 2.24 -6.03 -2.19
C CYS A 64 1.01 -6.34 -1.32
N SER A 65 0.06 -5.41 -1.21
CA SER A 65 -1.22 -5.67 -0.54
C SER A 65 -2.37 -4.88 -1.16
N ARG A 66 -3.59 -5.40 -0.98
CA ARG A 66 -4.83 -4.67 -1.31
C ARG A 66 -5.21 -3.66 -0.22
N CYS A 67 -4.82 -3.94 1.03
CA CYS A 67 -5.17 -3.14 2.20
C CYS A 67 -3.95 -3.04 3.11
N CYS A 68 -3.64 -1.84 3.60
CA CYS A 68 -2.49 -1.62 4.44
C CYS A 68 -2.80 -0.54 5.48
N HIS A 69 -2.76 -0.91 6.75
CA HIS A 69 -2.88 0.04 7.86
C HIS A 69 -1.48 0.39 8.34
N PRO A 70 -1.06 1.67 8.26
CA PRO A 70 0.20 2.09 8.85
C PRO A 70 0.10 1.92 10.35
N GLU A 71 1.13 1.34 10.92
CA GLU A 71 1.18 1.06 12.34
C GLU A 71 2.53 1.49 12.86
N ASN A 72 2.51 2.26 13.94
CA ASN A 72 3.68 2.53 14.75
C ASN A 72 3.48 1.75 16.06
N ILE A 73 3.68 0.43 16.02
CA ILE A 73 3.57 -0.39 17.23
C ILE A 73 4.85 -0.15 18.04
N ALA A 74 4.74 0.74 19.03
CA ALA A 74 5.65 0.88 20.18
C ALA A 74 7.14 0.64 19.89
N ASN A 75 7.86 1.68 19.44
CA ASN A 75 9.33 1.81 19.26
C ASN A 75 10.09 0.73 18.46
N ASN A 76 9.51 -0.45 18.27
CA ASN A 76 10.17 -1.65 17.77
C ASN A 76 9.59 -2.12 16.44
N VAL A 77 8.45 -1.57 16.00
CA VAL A 77 7.89 -1.86 14.68
C VAL A 77 7.41 -0.58 14.02
N THR A 78 7.91 -0.32 12.81
CA THR A 78 7.41 0.75 11.94
C THR A 78 6.82 0.12 10.69
N ARG A 79 5.54 0.35 10.41
CA ARG A 79 4.89 -0.01 9.15
C ARG A 79 4.41 1.22 8.40
N VAL A 80 4.81 1.33 7.14
CA VAL A 80 4.44 2.38 6.20
C VAL A 80 3.74 1.75 4.99
N CYS A 81 2.72 2.43 4.49
CA CYS A 81 1.91 2.00 3.35
C CYS A 81 1.96 3.10 2.29
N CYS A 82 2.30 2.75 1.05
CA CYS A 82 2.48 3.71 -0.04
C CYS A 82 1.85 3.17 -1.33
N THR A 83 1.49 4.05 -2.27
CA THR A 83 0.67 3.66 -3.44
C THR A 83 1.32 3.98 -4.79
N VAL A 84 2.63 4.25 -4.79
CA VAL A 84 3.40 4.52 -6.00
C VAL A 84 4.28 3.33 -6.32
N ASP A 85 4.55 3.08 -7.59
CA ASP A 85 5.46 2.01 -8.02
C ASP A 85 6.79 2.06 -7.24
N LEU A 86 7.16 0.91 -6.68
CA LEU A 86 8.44 0.67 -6.03
C LEU A 86 8.73 1.63 -4.85
N CYS A 87 7.68 2.15 -4.21
CA CYS A 87 7.81 3.06 -3.07
C CYS A 87 8.32 2.37 -1.80
N ASN A 88 8.07 1.07 -1.62
CA ASN A 88 8.49 0.31 -0.44
C ASN A 88 9.96 -0.17 -0.49
N TYR A 89 10.84 0.56 -1.16
CA TYR A 89 12.27 0.23 -1.25
C TYR A 89 12.96 0.39 0.12
N ASP A 90 12.82 1.56 0.72
CA ASP A 90 13.32 1.93 2.04
C ASP A 90 12.24 2.74 2.80
N LYS A 91 12.56 3.12 4.04
CA LYS A 91 11.63 3.85 4.91
C LYS A 91 11.31 5.25 4.37
N GLU A 92 12.31 5.96 3.87
CA GLU A 92 12.17 7.35 3.43
C GLU A 92 11.29 7.42 2.18
N LYS A 93 11.55 6.55 1.21
CA LYS A 93 10.77 6.42 -0.01
C LYS A 93 9.34 5.93 0.25
N ALA A 94 9.16 5.07 1.24
CA ALA A 94 7.82 4.62 1.63
C ALA A 94 7.01 5.76 2.26
N ILE A 95 7.64 6.65 3.03
CA ILE A 95 7.00 7.84 3.61
C ILE A 95 6.69 8.86 2.52
N ASP A 96 7.61 9.10 1.59
CA ASP A 96 7.41 10.03 0.45
C ASP A 96 6.29 9.56 -0.49
N GLY A 97 6.16 8.24 -0.69
CA GLY A 97 5.08 7.63 -1.48
C GLY A 97 3.77 7.39 -0.73
N GLN A 98 3.67 7.81 0.54
CA GLN A 98 2.47 7.69 1.36
C GLN A 98 1.43 8.70 0.84
N LEU A 99 0.25 8.24 0.39
CA LEU A 99 -0.86 9.17 0.17
C LEU A 99 -1.26 9.79 1.51
N GLY A 100 -1.77 11.02 1.46
CA GLY A 100 -2.10 11.82 2.63
C GLY A 100 -3.03 11.11 3.63
N PRO A 101 -3.15 11.65 4.85
CA PRO A 101 -3.91 11.04 5.95
C PRO A 101 -5.37 10.75 5.60
N GLU A 102 -5.92 11.33 4.54
CA GLU A 102 -7.26 11.05 4.01
C GLU A 102 -7.49 9.59 3.51
N HIS A 103 -6.45 8.75 3.44
CA HIS A 103 -6.55 7.35 2.96
C HIS A 103 -6.15 6.31 4.02
N LEU A 104 -6.01 6.75 5.27
CA LEU A 104 -5.74 5.91 6.41
C LEU A 104 -7.04 5.86 7.23
N ASP A 105 -7.79 4.77 7.11
CA ASP A 105 -9.02 4.51 7.87
C ASP A 105 -8.82 4.70 9.40
#